data_AF-A0A2S0I8K1-F1
#
_entry.id   AF-A0A2S0I8K1-F1
#
_cell.length_a   1.000
_cell.length_b   1.000
_cell.length_c   1.000
_cell.angle_alpha   90.00
_cell.angle_beta   90.00
_cell.angle_gamma   90.00
#
_symmetry.space_group_name_H-M   'P 1'
#
loop_
_entity.id
_entity.type
_entity.pdbx_description
1 polymer ?
#
loop_
_entity_poly.entity_id
_entity_poly.type
_entity_poly.pdbx_seq_one_letter_code
_entity_poly.pdbx_strand_id
1 'polypeptide(L)' 'MIVEVFQRADGHWGFRGIALLGVQEDAGSYPTRDDAAAAARVAYPGETVSEVDATMDTPPQPHSD' A
#
# COMPACT_ATOMS: atom_id res chain seq x y z
N MET A 1 9.32 6.29 8.20
CA MET A 1 7.86 6.28 7.92
C MET A 1 7.55 5.00 7.14
N ILE A 2 6.29 4.58 7.00
CA ILE A 2 5.94 3.36 6.25
C ILE A 2 5.28 3.77 4.95
N VAL A 3 5.66 3.15 3.84
CA VAL A 3 4.99 3.36 2.56
C VAL A 3 4.29 2.07 2.16
N GLU A 4 2.98 2.12 1.97
CA GLU A 4 2.17 0.97 1.60
C GLU A 4 1.70 1.09 0.16
N VAL A 5 1.98 0.09 -0.68
CA VAL A 5 1.40 -0.04 -2.03
C VAL A 5 0.17 -0.95 -1.94
N PHE A 6 -0.95 -0.52 -2.50
CA PHE A 6 -2.22 -1.24 -2.42
C PHE A 6 -2.99 -1.19 -3.74
N GLN A 7 -3.83 -2.19 -3.97
CA GLN A 7 -4.78 -2.22 -5.09
C GLN A 7 -6.09 -1.54 -4.68
N ARG A 8 -6.58 -0.66 -5.54
CA ARG A 8 -7.88 0.00 -5.40
C ARG A 8 -9.01 -0.86 -5.96
N ALA A 9 -10.25 -0.54 -5.59
CA ALA A 9 -11.44 -1.27 -6.04
C ALA A 9 -11.68 -1.20 -7.56
N ASP A 10 -11.12 -0.19 -8.24
CA ASP A 10 -11.15 -0.04 -9.69
C ASP A 10 -10.07 -0.87 -10.42
N GLY A 11 -9.28 -1.66 -9.69
CA GLY A 11 -8.25 -2.54 -10.24
C GLY A 11 -6.88 -1.87 -10.46
N HIS A 12 -6.81 -0.54 -10.35
CA HIS A 12 -5.54 0.20 -10.37
C HIS A 12 -4.83 0.14 -9.03
N TRP A 13 -3.55 0.48 -9.05
CA TRP A 13 -2.67 0.50 -7.90
C TRP A 13 -2.41 1.93 -7.45
N GLY A 14 -2.20 2.10 -6.15
CA GLY A 14 -1.78 3.35 -5.53
C GLY A 14 -0.86 3.07 -4.36
N PHE A 15 -0.33 4.12 -3.73
CA PHE A 15 0.43 3.99 -2.50
C PHE A 15 0.03 5.05 -1.48
N ARG A 16 0.32 4.80 -0.21
CA ARG A 16 0.13 5.75 0.88
C ARG A 16 1.32 5.76 1.82
N GLY A 17 1.75 6.95 2.19
CA GLY A 17 2.74 7.16 3.24
C GLY A 17 2.06 7.28 4.59
N ILE A 18 2.42 6.43 5.54
CA ILE A 18 1.96 6.47 6.93
C ILE A 18 3.10 7.03 7.79
N ALA A 19 2.88 8.21 8.35
CA ALA A 19 3.77 8.87 9.29
C ALA A 19 3.05 9.11 10.63
N LEU A 20 3.81 9.45 11.67
CA LEU A 20 3.27 9.80 12.99
C LEU A 20 2.23 10.92 12.94
N LEU A 21 2.35 11.82 11.95
CA LEU A 21 1.49 12.99 11.79
C LEU A 21 0.26 12.75 10.91
N GLY A 22 0.13 11.57 10.30
CA GLY A 22 -1.00 11.24 9.45
C GLY A 22 -0.66 10.35 8.26
N VAL A 23 -1.68 10.10 7.44
CA VAL A 23 -1.58 9.32 6.21
C VAL A 23 -1.66 10.26 5.01
N GLN A 24 -0.73 10.11 4.08
CA GLN A 24 -0.71 10.82 2.81
C GLN A 24 -0.91 9.80 1.69
N GLU A 25 -2.09 9.80 1.07
CA GLU A 25 -2.37 8.96 -0.10
C GLU A 25 -1.87 9.61 -1.39
N ASP A 26 -1.36 8.77 -2.28
CA ASP A 26 -1.02 9.19 -3.64
C ASP A 26 -2.27 9.44 -4.48
N ALA A 27 -2.23 10.52 -5.24
CA ALA A 27 -3.28 10.86 -6.19
C ALA A 27 -3.15 10.09 -7.52
N GLY A 28 -2.00 9.44 -7.76
CA GLY A 28 -1.75 8.61 -8.93
C GLY A 28 -2.65 7.38 -8.98
N SER A 29 -2.87 6.89 -10.20
CA SER A 29 -3.50 5.60 -10.48
C SER A 29 -2.61 4.85 -11.44
N TYR A 30 -1.99 3.77 -10.95
CA TYR A 30 -1.01 3.01 -11.71
C TYR A 30 -1.65 1.73 -12.25
N PRO A 31 -1.34 1.33 -13.49
CA PRO A 31 -1.90 0.12 -14.07
C PRO A 31 -1.33 -1.15 -13.43
N THR A 32 -0.11 -1.07 -12.89
CA THR A 32 0.57 -2.22 -12.27
C THR A 32 1.09 -1.89 -10.87
N ARG A 33 1.28 -2.95 -10.08
CA ARG A 33 1.90 -2.88 -8.75
C ARG A 33 3.32 -2.33 -8.81
N ASP A 34 4.10 -2.73 -9.82
CA ASP A 34 5.50 -2.30 -9.96
C ASP A 34 5.60 -0.80 -10.27
N ASP A 35 4.71 -0.28 -11.12
CA ASP A 35 4.61 1.16 -11.39
C ASP A 35 4.32 1.96 -10.11
N ALA A 36 3.37 1.48 -9.28
CA ALA A 36 3.06 2.11 -8.00
C ALA A 36 4.24 2.04 -7.01
N ALA A 37 4.93 0.90 -6.95
CA ALA A 37 6.11 0.74 -6.09
C ALA A 37 7.29 1.60 -6.55
N ALA A 38 7.50 1.73 -7.87
CA ALA A 38 8.51 2.62 -8.44
C ALA A 38 8.19 4.08 -8.10
N ALA A 39 6.93 4.51 -8.28
CA ALA A 39 6.50 5.85 -7.91
C ALA A 39 6.66 6.13 -6.40
N ALA A 40 6.32 5.15 -5.55
CA ALA A 40 6.52 5.22 -4.11
C ALA A 40 8.00 5.42 -3.74
N ARG A 41 8.92 4.69 -4.38
CA ARG A 41 10.37 4.83 -4.17
C ARG A 41 10.92 6.19 -4.62
N VAL A 42 10.32 6.79 -5.64
CA VAL A 42 10.67 8.14 -6.11
C VAL A 42 10.14 9.20 -5.15
N ALA A 43 8.90 9.04 -4.67
CA ALA A 43 8.26 9.97 -3.74
C ALA A 43 8.90 9.94 -2.34
N TYR A 44 9.34 8.75 -1.89
CA TYR A 44 9.93 8.52 -0.58
C TYR A 44 11.30 7.84 -0.71
N PRO A 45 12.33 8.59 -1.17
CA PRO A 45 13.66 8.04 -1.34
C PRO A 45 14.25 7.62 0.02
N GLY A 46 14.65 6.35 0.13
CA GLY A 46 15.26 5.79 1.34
C GLY A 46 14.28 5.13 2.31
N GLU A 47 12.99 5.16 2.01
CA GLU A 47 11.97 4.54 2.85
C GLU A 47 11.63 3.12 2.37
N THR A 48 11.39 2.22 3.31
CA THR A 48 10.99 0.83 2.98
C THR A 48 9.55 0.81 2.48
N VAL A 49 9.37 0.44 1.21
CA VAL A 49 8.05 0.25 0.59
C VAL A 49 7.56 -1.16 0.92
N SER A 50 6.46 -1.23 1.66
CA SER A 50 5.75 -2.46 2.02
C SER A 50 4.55 -2.63 1.10
N GLU A 51 4.28 -3.85 0.67
CA GLU A 51 3.25 -4.11 -0.32
C GLU A 51 2.08 -4.81 0.38
N VAL A 52 0.92 -4.17 0.39
CA VAL A 52 -0.28 -4.66 1.06
C VAL A 52 -1.10 -5.41 0.03
N ASP A 53 -1.04 -6.73 0.11
CA ASP A 53 -1.91 -7.60 -0.69
C ASP A 53 -3.31 -7.58 -0.07
N ALA A 54 -4.32 -7.16 -0.86
CA ALA A 54 -5.71 -7.07 -0.40
C ALA A 54 -6.31 -8.42 0.05
N THR A 55 -5.59 -9.52 -0.16
CA THR A 55 -5.99 -10.88 0.23
C THR A 55 -5.65 -11.24 1.69
N MET A 56 -4.91 -10.40 2.43
CA MET A 56 -4.49 -10.69 3.81
C MET A 56 -5.43 -10.18 4.91
N ASP A 57 -6.64 -9.71 4.59
CA ASP A 57 -7.71 -9.51 5.58
C ASP A 57 -8.58 -10.78 5.66
N THR A 58 -7.95 -11.92 5.94
CA THR A 58 -8.67 -13.07 6.51
C THR A 58 -8.53 -12.94 8.02
N PRO A 59 -9.59 -12.57 8.78
CA PRO A 59 -9.51 -12.62 10.23
C PRO A 59 -9.14 -14.06 10.62
N PRO A 60 -8.27 -14.28 11.63
CA PRO A 60 -8.03 -15.63 12.13
C PRO A 60 -9.40 -16.20 12.54
N GLN A 61 -9.85 -17.26 11.88
CA GLN A 61 -11.07 -17.96 12.26
C GLN A 61 -10.96 -18.26 13.77
N PRO A 62 -11.96 -17.87 14.58
CA PRO A 62 -11.97 -18.28 15.97
C PRO A 62 -12.05 -19.80 15.98
N HIS A 63 -10.98 -20.46 16.45
CA HIS A 63 -11.07 -21.85 16.86
C HIS A 63 -12.01 -21.88 18.06
N SER A 64 -13.25 -22.33 17.83
CA SER A 64 -14.14 -22.75 18.91
C SER A 64 -13.74 -24.15 19.34
N ASP A 65 -13.22 -24.27 20.56
CA ASP A 65 -13.18 -25.51 21.34
C ASP A 65 -14.39 -25.51 22.30
#